data_AF-U5QFW1-F1
#
_entry.id   AF-U5QFW1-F1
#
_cell.length_a   1.000
_cell.length_b   1.000
_cell.length_c   1.000
_cell.angle_alpha   90.00
_cell.angle_beta   90.00
_cell.angle_gamma   90.00
#
_symmetry.space_group_name_H-M   'P 1'
#
loop_
_entity.id
_entity.type
_entity.pdbx_description
1 polymer ?
#
loop_
_entity_poly.entity_id
_entity_poly.type
_entity_poly.pdbx_seq_one_letter_code
_entity_poly.pdbx_strand_id
1 'polypeptide(L)'
;MNVLTGSNQRGSKLFKVTINPTPAVTHHEWPSLDTYEPSQNSYSLLVPLDRLLSEMTQIKNKGGRIVEIVAADVAATTDQSTVVFESAARPVVTTLWSKASEQDVQAVITAAYKQVFGNTYVLESERLVSAESLLRNRSISVRDFVRFLAKSDLYKERFFSCTSNNRFIELNFKHLLGRAPYNQSEIVEHLDRYQAQGYEAEIDSYIDSDEYSAAFGDTIVPYYRGFKSQNGQTIAGFERMFRLYRGDAGSDTNLNQTGQVRRVDPKKLLRSGRGIV
;
A
#
# COMPACT_ATOMS: atom_id res chain seq x y z
N MET A 1 -35.61 -36.30 -11.57
CA MET A 1 -36.30 -35.00 -11.62
C MET A 1 -36.42 -34.50 -10.19
N ASN A 2 -35.62 -33.52 -9.78
CA ASN A 2 -35.71 -32.94 -8.43
C ASN A 2 -36.09 -31.46 -8.56
N VAL A 3 -37.22 -31.14 -7.95
CA VAL A 3 -37.84 -29.81 -7.90
C VAL A 3 -37.09 -28.94 -6.90
N LEU A 4 -36.65 -27.76 -7.34
CA LEU A 4 -36.12 -26.71 -6.47
C LEU A 4 -37.32 -25.90 -5.96
N THR A 5 -37.73 -26.09 -4.71
CA THR A 5 -38.70 -25.19 -4.06
C THR A 5 -37.95 -23.98 -3.51
N GLY A 6 -38.34 -22.78 -3.97
CA GLY A 6 -37.77 -21.52 -3.51
C GLY A 6 -38.36 -21.09 -2.17
N SER A 7 -37.50 -20.92 -1.15
CA SER A 7 -37.85 -20.10 0.01
C SER A 7 -37.22 -18.72 -0.17
N ASN A 8 -38.08 -17.73 -0.39
CA ASN A 8 -37.71 -16.34 -0.62
C ASN A 8 -37.55 -15.66 0.75
N GLN A 9 -36.42 -15.90 1.42
CA GLN A 9 -36.04 -15.21 2.65
C GLN A 9 -34.75 -14.42 2.37
N ARG A 10 -34.90 -13.10 2.40
CA ARG A 10 -33.90 -12.06 2.15
C ARG A 10 -32.59 -12.34 2.89
N GLY A 11 -31.49 -12.32 2.15
CA GLY A 11 -30.13 -12.38 2.69
C GLY A 11 -29.21 -13.05 1.67
N SER A 12 -28.23 -12.31 1.17
CA SER A 12 -27.22 -12.79 0.22
C SER A 12 -26.45 -13.98 0.79
N LYS A 13 -26.93 -15.19 0.52
CA LYS A 13 -26.24 -16.44 0.89
C LYS A 13 -24.99 -16.52 0.01
N LEU A 14 -23.81 -16.49 0.63
CA LEU A 14 -22.55 -16.79 -0.05
C LEU A 14 -22.43 -18.32 -0.12
N PHE A 15 -21.99 -18.84 -1.26
CA PHE A 15 -21.86 -20.29 -1.48
C PHE A 15 -20.41 -20.68 -1.63
N LYS A 16 -20.02 -21.81 -1.04
CA LYS A 16 -18.75 -22.47 -1.32
C LYS A 16 -18.92 -23.34 -2.57
N VAL A 17 -18.28 -22.95 -3.67
CA VAL A 17 -18.25 -23.77 -4.89
C VAL A 17 -16.92 -24.50 -4.97
N THR A 18 -16.97 -25.83 -4.96
CA THR A 18 -15.82 -26.70 -5.22
C THR A 18 -15.89 -27.17 -6.67
N ILE A 19 -14.98 -26.70 -7.51
CA ILE A 19 -14.91 -27.07 -8.93
C ILE A 19 -13.77 -28.06 -9.10
N ASN A 20 -14.07 -29.27 -9.56
CA ASN A 20 -13.05 -30.20 -10.00
C ASN A 20 -12.67 -29.85 -11.44
N PRO A 21 -11.40 -29.56 -11.75
CA PRO A 21 -11.00 -29.31 -13.12
C PRO A 21 -11.31 -30.55 -13.97
N THR A 22 -12.03 -30.37 -15.07
CA THR A 22 -12.12 -31.40 -16.10
C THR A 22 -10.71 -31.58 -16.66
N PRO A 23 -10.13 -32.79 -16.67
CA PRO A 23 -8.79 -32.98 -17.21
C PRO A 23 -8.76 -32.50 -18.67
N ALA A 24 -7.78 -31.67 -19.01
CA ALA A 24 -7.62 -31.13 -20.35
C ALA A 24 -7.41 -32.30 -21.33
N VAL A 25 -8.15 -32.31 -22.44
CA VAL A 25 -7.99 -33.30 -23.50
C VAL A 25 -6.73 -32.95 -24.31
N THR A 26 -5.59 -33.47 -23.88
CA THR A 26 -4.38 -33.53 -24.70
C THR A 26 -4.01 -34.99 -24.92
N HIS A 27 -3.72 -35.34 -26.16
CA HIS A 27 -3.44 -36.70 -26.60
C HIS A 27 -2.27 -37.36 -25.82
N HIS A 28 -2.46 -38.65 -25.55
CA HIS A 28 -1.58 -39.65 -24.95
C HIS A 28 -1.53 -39.76 -23.40
N GLU A 29 -2.08 -40.89 -22.96
CA GLU A 29 -1.94 -41.57 -21.67
C GLU A 29 -2.75 -41.00 -20.48
N TRP A 30 -3.77 -41.78 -20.09
CA TRP A 30 -4.65 -41.50 -18.96
C TRP A 30 -4.05 -42.07 -17.65
N PRO A 31 -4.03 -41.31 -16.54
CA PRO A 31 -4.21 -41.89 -15.22
C PRO A 31 -5.67 -42.33 -15.11
N SER A 32 -5.92 -43.56 -14.64
CA SER A 32 -7.27 -44.08 -14.42
C SER A 32 -8.03 -43.22 -13.41
N LEU A 33 -9.37 -43.27 -13.44
CA LEU A 33 -10.25 -42.58 -12.47
C LEU A 33 -9.87 -42.90 -11.00
N ASP A 34 -9.19 -44.02 -10.78
CA ASP A 34 -8.74 -44.52 -9.48
C ASP A 34 -7.45 -43.85 -8.97
N THR A 35 -6.70 -43.14 -9.82
CA THR A 35 -5.46 -42.43 -9.44
C THR A 35 -5.62 -40.91 -9.30
N TYR A 36 -6.83 -40.38 -9.53
CA TYR A 36 -7.10 -38.95 -9.38
C TYR A 36 -7.40 -38.60 -7.91
N GLU A 37 -6.46 -37.93 -7.24
CA GLU A 37 -6.68 -37.33 -5.91
C GLU A 37 -7.28 -35.91 -6.05
N PRO A 38 -8.58 -35.70 -5.76
CA PRO A 38 -9.25 -34.40 -5.94
C PRO A 38 -8.80 -33.33 -4.94
N SER A 39 -8.03 -33.69 -3.90
CA SER A 39 -7.58 -32.79 -2.83
C SER A 39 -6.57 -31.74 -3.32
N GLN A 40 -5.75 -32.06 -4.33
CA GLN A 40 -4.62 -31.22 -4.72
C GLN A 40 -4.98 -30.01 -5.61
N ASN A 41 -6.16 -30.01 -6.24
CA ASN A 41 -6.55 -28.97 -7.22
C ASN A 41 -7.94 -28.36 -6.97
N SER A 42 -8.43 -28.41 -5.72
CA SER A 42 -9.72 -27.82 -5.35
C SER A 42 -9.56 -26.33 -4.99
N TYR A 43 -10.30 -25.46 -5.67
CA TYR A 43 -10.41 -24.04 -5.32
C TYR A 43 -11.81 -23.76 -4.79
N SER A 44 -11.91 -22.95 -3.73
CA SER A 44 -13.20 -22.52 -3.17
C SER A 44 -13.30 -20.99 -3.19
N LEU A 45 -14.39 -20.50 -3.77
CA LEU A 45 -14.69 -19.06 -3.89
C LEU A 45 -16.07 -18.78 -3.31
N LEU A 46 -16.21 -17.66 -2.61
CA LEU A 46 -17.49 -17.16 -2.10
C LEU A 46 -18.10 -16.22 -3.14
N VAL A 47 -19.23 -16.61 -3.72
CA VAL A 47 -19.89 -15.82 -4.78
C VAL A 47 -21.38 -15.63 -4.44
N PRO A 48 -21.96 -14.43 -4.69
CA PRO A 48 -23.39 -14.20 -4.59
C PRO A 48 -24.20 -15.06 -5.59
N LEU A 49 -25.37 -15.54 -5.17
CA LEU A 49 -26.24 -16.41 -5.96
C LEU A 49 -26.55 -15.86 -7.37
N ASP A 50 -26.83 -14.56 -7.45
CA ASP A 50 -27.33 -13.91 -8.66
C ASP A 50 -26.32 -13.97 -9.81
N ARG A 51 -25.01 -14.02 -9.50
CA ARG A 51 -23.94 -14.14 -10.50
C ARG A 51 -23.71 -15.57 -10.98
N LEU A 52 -24.09 -16.58 -10.19
CA LEU A 52 -23.81 -17.99 -10.50
C LEU A 52 -24.94 -18.70 -11.23
N LEU A 53 -26.14 -18.11 -11.30
CA LEU A 53 -27.34 -18.79 -11.79
C LEU A 53 -27.25 -19.16 -13.28
N SER A 54 -26.66 -18.29 -14.10
CA SER A 54 -26.42 -18.52 -15.53
C SER A 54 -25.36 -19.60 -15.79
N GLU A 55 -24.30 -19.63 -14.98
CA GLU A 55 -23.23 -20.62 -15.15
C GLU A 55 -23.64 -21.99 -14.62
N MET A 56 -24.34 -22.05 -13.47
CA MET A 56 -24.90 -23.31 -12.93
C MET A 56 -25.87 -23.97 -13.91
N THR A 57 -26.70 -23.19 -14.60
CA THR A 57 -27.61 -23.70 -15.63
C THR A 57 -26.86 -24.22 -16.85
N GLN A 58 -25.80 -23.52 -17.29
CA GLN A 58 -24.93 -24.02 -18.36
C GLN A 58 -24.20 -25.32 -17.98
N ILE A 59 -23.67 -25.43 -16.76
CA ILE A 59 -22.99 -26.63 -16.27
C ILE A 59 -23.96 -27.83 -16.26
N LYS A 60 -25.18 -27.63 -15.75
CA LYS A 60 -26.22 -28.66 -15.74
C LYS A 60 -26.60 -29.09 -17.17
N ASN A 61 -26.73 -28.14 -18.09
CA ASN A 61 -27.04 -28.42 -19.49
C ASN A 61 -25.90 -29.16 -20.23
N LYS A 62 -24.66 -28.98 -19.77
CA LYS A 62 -23.46 -29.69 -20.27
C LYS A 62 -23.18 -31.01 -19.54
N GLY A 63 -24.08 -31.48 -18.67
CA GLY A 63 -23.95 -32.75 -17.96
C GLY A 63 -23.03 -32.72 -16.73
N GLY A 64 -22.59 -31.54 -16.28
CA GLY A 64 -21.79 -31.38 -15.07
C GLY A 64 -22.62 -31.59 -13.79
N ARG A 65 -21.99 -32.18 -12.76
CA ARG A 65 -22.60 -32.43 -11.45
C ARG A 65 -22.09 -31.41 -10.43
N ILE A 66 -23.01 -30.73 -9.74
CA ILE A 66 -22.69 -29.86 -8.59
C ILE A 66 -22.55 -30.77 -7.36
N VAL A 67 -21.37 -30.76 -6.73
CA VAL A 67 -21.00 -31.70 -5.68
C VAL A 67 -21.56 -31.30 -4.32
N GLU A 68 -21.49 -30.02 -3.96
CA GLU A 68 -21.97 -29.53 -2.66
C GLU A 68 -22.33 -28.04 -2.73
N ILE A 69 -23.38 -27.64 -2.02
CA ILE A 69 -23.83 -26.25 -1.91
C ILE A 69 -24.02 -25.96 -0.41
N VAL A 70 -23.03 -25.30 0.20
CA VAL A 70 -23.10 -24.90 1.61
C VAL A 70 -23.45 -23.42 1.70
N ALA A 71 -24.50 -23.08 2.44
CA ALA A 71 -24.84 -21.69 2.76
C ALA A 71 -23.85 -21.17 3.79
N ALA A 72 -23.13 -20.09 3.49
CA ALA A 72 -22.27 -19.44 4.47
C ALA A 72 -23.14 -18.69 5.49
N ASP A 73 -22.98 -19.00 6.77
CA ASP A 73 -23.66 -18.32 7.86
C ASP A 73 -23.17 -16.86 7.96
N VAL A 74 -24.09 -15.92 7.77
CA VAL A 74 -23.84 -14.47 7.70
C VAL A 74 -23.33 -13.90 9.04
N ALA A 75 -23.48 -14.63 10.15
CA ALA A 75 -23.16 -14.16 11.50
C ALA A 75 -21.65 -14.11 11.83
N ALA A 76 -20.79 -14.82 11.10
CA ALA A 76 -19.33 -14.75 11.27
C ALA A 76 -18.67 -13.62 10.44
N THR A 77 -19.46 -12.77 9.78
CA THR A 77 -18.99 -11.81 8.76
C THR A 77 -19.22 -10.35 9.19
N THR A 78 -18.78 -9.97 10.40
CA THR A 78 -18.63 -8.55 10.78
C THR A 78 -17.17 -8.07 10.72
N ASP A 79 -16.21 -8.98 10.61
CA ASP A 79 -14.88 -8.61 10.12
C ASP A 79 -14.95 -8.59 8.60
N GLN A 80 -15.17 -7.38 8.06
CA GLN A 80 -15.08 -7.11 6.64
C GLN A 80 -13.83 -7.77 6.09
N SER A 81 -14.06 -8.67 5.16
CA SER A 81 -13.08 -9.35 4.32
C SER A 81 -12.26 -8.31 3.56
N THR A 82 -11.20 -7.81 4.21
CA THR A 82 -10.00 -7.43 3.50
C THR A 82 -9.52 -8.70 2.81
N VAL A 83 -9.78 -8.83 1.51
CA VAL A 83 -9.02 -9.75 0.67
C VAL A 83 -7.59 -9.22 0.72
N VAL A 84 -6.82 -9.73 1.68
CA VAL A 84 -5.40 -9.45 1.78
C VAL A 84 -4.78 -10.15 0.59
N PHE A 85 -4.54 -9.39 -0.49
CA PHE A 85 -3.56 -9.82 -1.47
C PHE A 85 -2.24 -9.93 -0.71
N GLU A 86 -1.83 -11.17 -0.43
CA GLU A 86 -0.56 -11.52 0.20
C GLU A 86 0.59 -11.35 -0.81
N SER A 87 0.67 -10.18 -1.46
CA SER A 87 1.63 -9.93 -2.55
C SER A 87 2.52 -8.71 -2.35
N ALA A 88 2.64 -8.21 -1.13
CA ALA A 88 3.77 -7.40 -0.71
C ALA A 88 4.06 -7.64 0.76
N ALA A 89 5.34 -7.86 1.10
CA ALA A 89 5.78 -7.95 2.49
C ALA A 89 5.15 -6.82 3.32
N ARG A 90 4.55 -7.17 4.46
CA ARG A 90 3.95 -6.17 5.36
C ARG A 90 5.04 -5.16 5.74
N PRO A 91 4.77 -3.84 5.67
CA PRO A 91 5.77 -2.86 6.07
C PRO A 91 6.13 -3.09 7.53
N VAL A 92 7.43 -3.14 7.82
CA VAL A 92 7.93 -3.26 9.19
C VAL A 92 7.65 -1.94 9.88
N VAL A 93 6.72 -1.96 10.84
CA VAL A 93 6.37 -0.78 11.62
C VAL A 93 7.31 -0.72 12.82
N THR A 94 8.25 0.22 12.79
CA THR A 94 9.17 0.47 13.91
C THR A 94 8.59 1.55 14.80
N THR A 95 8.41 1.22 16.08
CA THR A 95 7.78 2.10 17.07
C THR A 95 8.73 2.34 18.23
N LEU A 96 8.82 3.59 18.69
CA LEU A 96 9.61 3.96 19.86
C LEU A 96 8.69 4.07 21.08
N TRP A 97 8.76 3.07 21.96
CA TRP A 97 8.02 3.06 23.22
C TRP A 97 8.78 3.82 24.31
N SER A 98 8.06 4.31 25.33
CA SER A 98 8.64 5.04 26.47
C SER A 98 9.77 4.28 27.17
N LYS A 99 9.68 2.94 27.26
CA LYS A 99 10.69 2.04 27.85
C LYS A 99 11.53 1.27 26.81
N ALA A 100 11.79 1.87 25.65
CA ALA A 100 12.63 1.26 24.62
C ALA A 100 14.10 1.09 25.07
N SER A 101 14.72 -0.01 24.64
CA SER A 101 16.14 -0.29 24.84
C SER A 101 17.02 0.54 23.88
N GLU A 102 18.34 0.61 24.13
CA GLU A 102 19.26 1.30 23.20
C GLU A 102 19.25 0.66 21.81
N GLN A 103 19.08 -0.67 21.73
CA GLN A 103 18.97 -1.38 20.46
C GLN A 103 17.73 -0.96 19.67
N ASP A 104 16.59 -0.76 20.35
CA ASP A 104 15.35 -0.29 19.73
C ASP A 104 15.51 1.14 19.21
N VAL A 105 16.16 2.02 19.97
CA VAL A 105 16.46 3.40 19.53
C VAL A 105 17.33 3.37 18.28
N GLN A 106 18.36 2.53 18.25
CA GLN A 106 19.22 2.38 17.07
C GLN A 106 18.46 1.83 15.86
N ALA A 107 17.54 0.89 16.07
CA ALA A 107 16.65 0.38 15.02
C ALA A 107 15.73 1.48 14.47
N VAL A 108 15.15 2.32 15.34
CA VAL A 108 14.33 3.48 14.97
C VAL A 108 15.14 4.48 14.15
N ILE A 109 16.36 4.83 14.59
CA ILE A 109 17.25 5.73 13.86
C ILE A 109 17.51 5.17 12.46
N THR A 110 17.91 3.90 12.37
CA THR A 110 18.24 3.26 11.09
C THR A 110 17.02 3.18 10.15
N ALA A 111 15.85 2.87 10.69
CA ALA A 111 14.59 2.85 9.94
C ALA A 111 14.21 4.25 9.44
N ALA A 112 14.38 5.29 10.26
CA ALA A 112 14.09 6.67 9.88
C ALA A 112 15.04 7.17 8.78
N TYR A 113 16.34 6.87 8.85
CA TYR A 113 17.27 7.17 7.77
C TYR A 113 16.87 6.43 6.47
N LYS A 114 16.55 5.13 6.56
CA LYS A 114 16.11 4.34 5.40
C LYS A 114 14.82 4.88 4.78
N GLN A 115 13.89 5.38 5.58
CA GLN A 115 12.63 5.93 5.09
C GLN A 115 12.83 7.31 4.44
N VAL A 116 13.48 8.24 5.15
CA VAL A 116 13.62 9.64 4.74
C VAL A 116 14.58 9.76 3.57
N PHE A 117 15.75 9.11 3.63
CA PHE A 117 16.74 9.18 2.56
C PHE A 117 16.60 8.05 1.54
N GLY A 118 15.73 7.05 1.78
CA GLY A 118 15.68 5.84 0.95
C GLY A 118 16.93 4.97 1.15
N ASN A 119 17.26 4.15 0.15
CA ASN A 119 18.52 3.39 0.12
C ASN A 119 19.70 4.24 -0.35
N THR A 120 19.76 5.46 0.11
CA THR A 120 20.86 6.36 -0.17
C THR A 120 21.99 6.04 0.79
N TYR A 121 23.19 5.81 0.26
CA TYR A 121 24.37 5.56 1.09
C TYR A 121 24.73 6.85 1.83
N VAL A 122 24.39 6.90 3.12
CA VAL A 122 24.73 7.98 4.05
C VAL A 122 26.03 7.60 4.73
N LEU A 123 27.08 8.42 4.56
CA LEU A 123 28.36 8.21 5.22
C LEU A 123 28.26 8.57 6.71
N GLU A 124 29.12 7.98 7.53
CA GLU A 124 29.15 8.28 8.98
C GLU A 124 29.36 9.77 9.28
N SER A 125 30.15 10.46 8.45
CA SER A 125 30.40 11.90 8.56
C SER A 125 29.19 12.78 8.22
N GLU A 126 28.24 12.26 7.45
CA GLU A 126 27.05 12.99 7.03
C GLU A 126 25.88 12.79 8.01
N ARG A 127 26.02 11.88 8.98
CA ARG A 127 24.97 11.60 9.97
C ARG A 127 24.77 12.78 10.91
N LEU A 128 23.50 13.05 11.22
CA LEU A 128 23.10 14.11 12.15
C LEU A 128 23.22 13.64 13.60
N VAL A 129 24.46 13.52 14.09
CA VAL A 129 24.77 13.00 15.43
C VAL A 129 24.01 13.78 16.52
N SER A 130 23.89 15.09 16.39
CA SER A 130 23.15 15.93 17.35
C SER A 130 21.67 15.53 17.45
N ALA A 131 21.00 15.28 16.32
CA ALA A 131 19.59 14.85 16.31
C ALA A 131 19.44 13.42 16.88
N GLU A 132 20.40 12.54 16.59
CA GLU A 132 20.42 11.19 17.15
C GLU A 132 20.58 11.21 18.67
N SER A 133 21.47 12.06 19.21
CA SER A 133 21.63 12.24 20.65
C SER A 133 20.37 12.78 21.32
N LEU A 134 19.67 13.75 20.69
CA LEU A 134 18.41 14.27 21.20
C LEU A 134 17.32 13.18 21.27
N LEU A 135 17.24 12.31 20.25
CA LEU A 135 16.31 11.19 20.23
C LEU A 135 16.65 10.15 21.30
N ARG A 136 17.94 9.82 21.47
CA ARG A 136 18.43 8.92 22.54
C ARG A 136 18.10 9.45 23.93
N ASN A 137 18.24 10.76 24.13
CA ASN A 137 17.90 11.45 25.37
C ASN A 137 16.39 11.66 25.57
N ARG A 138 15.56 11.27 24.60
CA ARG A 138 14.10 11.47 24.60
C ARG A 138 13.67 12.94 24.73
N SER A 139 14.54 13.87 24.33
CA SER A 139 14.22 15.31 24.32
C SER A 139 13.34 15.70 23.13
N ILE A 140 13.31 14.85 22.09
CA ILE A 140 12.53 15.02 20.87
C ILE A 140 11.73 13.75 20.56
N SER A 141 10.60 13.90 19.88
CA SER A 141 9.81 12.77 19.40
C SER A 141 10.37 12.17 18.11
N VAL A 142 9.85 11.01 17.66
CA VAL A 142 10.21 10.43 16.35
C VAL A 142 9.76 11.36 15.22
N ARG A 143 8.60 12.00 15.38
CA ARG A 143 8.11 13.03 14.46
C ARG A 143 9.11 14.18 14.31
N ASP A 144 9.58 14.72 15.43
CA ASP A 144 10.55 15.83 15.43
C ASP A 144 11.89 15.37 14.84
N PHE A 145 12.31 14.15 15.12
CA PHE A 145 13.50 13.57 14.51
C PHE A 145 13.39 13.51 12.98
N VAL A 146 12.27 13.04 12.43
CA VAL A 146 12.00 13.06 10.99
C VAL A 146 12.01 14.50 10.45
N ARG A 147 11.46 15.47 11.19
CA ARG A 147 11.53 16.90 10.83
C ARG A 147 12.97 17.38 10.72
N PHE A 148 13.84 17.05 11.68
CA PHE A 148 15.26 17.39 11.63
C PHE A 148 15.98 16.75 10.44
N LEU A 149 15.69 15.48 10.13
CA LEU A 149 16.26 14.81 8.96
C LEU A 149 15.83 15.49 7.66
N ALA A 150 14.55 15.83 7.50
CA ALA A 150 14.03 16.47 6.30
C ALA A 150 14.48 17.93 6.13
N LYS A 151 14.74 18.64 7.24
CA LYS A 151 15.30 19.99 7.23
C LYS A 151 16.83 20.05 7.09
N SER A 152 17.51 18.90 7.16
CA SER A 152 18.96 18.87 7.06
C SER A 152 19.47 19.29 5.68
N ASP A 153 20.68 19.88 5.66
CA ASP A 153 21.35 20.24 4.41
C ASP A 153 21.60 19.01 3.53
N LEU A 154 21.85 17.85 4.12
CA LEU A 154 22.00 16.58 3.41
C LEU A 154 20.76 16.27 2.55
N TYR A 155 19.57 16.38 3.14
CA TYR A 155 18.32 16.12 2.42
C TYR A 155 18.12 17.12 1.29
N LYS A 156 18.43 18.39 1.56
CA LYS A 156 18.32 19.48 0.58
C LYS A 156 19.27 19.28 -0.60
N GLU A 157 20.54 18.96 -0.36
CA GLU A 157 21.51 18.74 -1.43
C GLU A 157 21.13 17.56 -2.34
N ARG A 158 20.65 16.46 -1.75
CA ARG A 158 20.38 15.23 -2.51
C ARG A 158 19.07 15.26 -3.27
N PHE A 159 18.02 15.83 -2.67
CA PHE A 159 16.67 15.80 -3.25
C PHE A 159 16.24 17.15 -3.81
N PHE A 160 16.51 18.24 -3.11
CA PHE A 160 16.05 19.55 -3.55
C PHE A 160 16.94 20.11 -4.68
N SER A 161 18.26 20.15 -4.51
CA SER A 161 19.17 20.73 -5.52
C SER A 161 19.24 19.93 -6.83
N CYS A 162 19.01 18.61 -6.77
CA CYS A 162 19.12 17.73 -7.94
C CYS A 162 17.80 17.52 -8.71
N THR A 163 16.65 17.92 -8.15
CA THR A 163 15.33 17.62 -8.76
C THR A 163 14.55 18.88 -9.11
N SER A 164 13.53 18.73 -9.97
CA SER A 164 12.57 19.80 -10.22
C SER A 164 11.58 19.92 -9.07
N ASN A 165 11.03 21.11 -8.81
CA ASN A 165 10.13 21.35 -7.67
C ASN A 165 8.96 20.34 -7.60
N ASN A 166 8.35 19.99 -8.74
CA ASN A 166 7.29 18.98 -8.78
C ASN A 166 7.78 17.59 -8.35
N ARG A 167 8.99 17.21 -8.78
CA ARG A 167 9.61 15.94 -8.40
C ARG A 167 9.99 15.94 -6.92
N PHE A 168 10.45 17.07 -6.40
CA PHE A 168 10.72 17.25 -4.98
C PHE A 168 9.47 17.01 -4.13
N ILE A 169 8.34 17.63 -4.50
CA ILE A 169 7.04 17.41 -3.85
C ILE A 169 6.62 15.93 -3.91
N GLU A 170 6.76 15.26 -5.07
CA GLU A 170 6.50 13.81 -5.18
C GLU A 170 7.34 12.99 -4.19
N LEU A 171 8.61 13.35 -4.02
CA LEU A 171 9.52 12.67 -3.09
C LEU A 171 9.14 12.96 -1.62
N ASN A 172 8.71 14.18 -1.29
CA ASN A 172 8.24 14.52 0.06
C ASN A 172 7.02 13.67 0.46
N PHE A 173 6.05 13.52 -0.45
CA PHE A 173 4.91 12.61 -0.22
C PHE A 173 5.36 11.17 0.02
N LYS A 174 6.37 10.71 -0.72
CA LYS A 174 6.93 9.36 -0.60
C LYS A 174 7.64 9.17 0.75
N HIS A 175 8.57 10.07 1.09
CA HIS A 175 9.45 9.95 2.25
C HIS A 175 8.74 10.24 3.57
N LEU A 176 7.95 11.32 3.63
CA LEU A 176 7.32 11.78 4.87
C LEU A 176 5.96 11.12 5.12
N LEU A 177 5.12 11.01 4.09
CA LEU A 177 3.76 10.48 4.23
C LEU A 177 3.61 9.01 3.83
N GLY A 178 4.66 8.37 3.29
CA GLY A 178 4.58 6.99 2.78
C GLY A 178 3.58 6.84 1.63
N ARG A 179 3.36 7.96 0.94
CA ARG A 179 2.36 8.40 -0.03
C ARG A 179 2.72 8.53 -1.51
N ALA A 180 1.77 8.41 -2.43
CA ALA A 180 1.83 9.16 -3.68
C ALA A 180 0.79 10.31 -3.62
N PRO A 181 1.01 11.43 -4.31
CA PRO A 181 -0.01 12.48 -4.43
C PRO A 181 -1.26 11.95 -5.16
N TYR A 182 -2.42 12.25 -4.61
CA TYR A 182 -3.72 11.85 -5.16
C TYR A 182 -4.20 12.80 -6.25
N ASN A 183 -4.00 14.10 -6.05
CA ASN A 183 -4.55 15.12 -6.93
C ASN A 183 -3.49 16.15 -7.32
N GLN A 184 -3.73 16.83 -8.44
CA GLN A 184 -2.82 17.88 -8.90
C GLN A 184 -2.88 19.08 -7.96
N SER A 185 -4.04 19.30 -7.33
CA SER A 185 -4.24 20.36 -6.36
C SER A 185 -3.27 20.25 -5.19
N GLU A 186 -2.98 19.05 -4.69
CA GLU A 186 -1.99 18.85 -3.61
C GLU A 186 -0.60 19.34 -4.05
N ILE A 187 -0.18 19.00 -5.28
CA ILE A 187 1.12 19.44 -5.80
C ILE A 187 1.16 20.96 -5.95
N VAL A 188 0.09 21.57 -6.46
CA VAL A 188 0.02 23.03 -6.63
C VAL A 188 0.02 23.72 -5.27
N GLU A 189 -0.71 23.21 -4.29
CA GLU A 189 -0.77 23.79 -2.95
C GLU A 189 0.60 23.79 -2.26
N HIS A 190 1.34 22.68 -2.32
CA HIS A 190 2.69 22.62 -1.75
C HIS A 190 3.67 23.50 -2.52
N LEU A 191 3.53 23.62 -3.85
CA LEU A 191 4.34 24.52 -4.66
C LEU A 191 4.10 26.00 -4.29
N ASP A 192 2.85 26.39 -4.13
CA ASP A 192 2.48 27.77 -3.76
C ASP A 192 2.97 28.10 -2.34
N ARG A 193 2.83 27.16 -1.40
CA ARG A 193 3.35 27.29 -0.02
C ARG A 193 4.86 27.45 -0.01
N TYR A 194 5.56 26.62 -0.78
CA TYR A 194 7.01 26.73 -0.95
C TYR A 194 7.42 28.10 -1.51
N GLN A 195 6.72 28.61 -2.52
CA GLN A 195 7.00 29.93 -3.08
C GLN A 195 6.76 31.07 -2.10
N ALA A 196 5.73 30.95 -1.25
CA ALA A 196 5.34 32.00 -0.31
C ALA A 196 6.18 32.00 0.99
N GLN A 197 6.50 30.83 1.53
CA GLN A 197 7.05 30.67 2.88
C GLN A 197 8.43 29.99 2.91
N GLY A 198 8.89 29.46 1.78
CA GLY A 198 10.18 28.80 1.64
C GLY A 198 10.17 27.31 2.00
N TYR A 199 11.39 26.76 2.08
CA TYR A 199 11.64 25.33 2.20
C TYR A 199 11.17 24.73 3.53
N GLU A 200 11.49 25.37 4.65
CA GLU A 200 11.18 24.82 5.98
C GLU A 200 9.68 24.71 6.23
N ALA A 201 8.93 25.74 5.81
CA ALA A 201 7.48 25.76 5.91
C ALA A 201 6.81 24.70 5.03
N GLU A 202 7.41 24.37 3.88
CA GLU A 202 6.94 23.25 3.05
C GLU A 202 7.08 21.93 3.81
N ILE A 203 8.24 21.65 4.42
CA ILE A 203 8.48 20.43 5.20
C ILE A 203 7.54 20.33 6.40
N ASP A 204 7.37 21.42 7.14
CA ASP A 204 6.48 21.47 8.31
C ASP A 204 5.04 21.18 7.91
N SER A 205 4.59 21.63 6.73
CA SER A 205 3.23 21.37 6.24
C SER A 205 2.89 19.87 6.11
N TYR A 206 3.88 19.01 5.81
CA TYR A 206 3.63 17.56 5.74
C TYR A 206 3.56 16.94 7.14
N ILE A 207 4.45 17.35 8.05
CA ILE A 207 4.63 16.72 9.36
C ILE A 207 3.56 17.18 10.36
N ASP A 208 3.11 18.42 10.23
CA ASP A 208 2.05 19.00 11.07
C ASP A 208 0.65 18.71 10.53
N SER A 209 0.54 17.98 9.42
CA SER A 209 -0.76 17.56 8.88
C SER A 209 -1.48 16.59 9.81
N ASP A 210 -2.81 16.68 9.84
CA ASP A 210 -3.67 15.72 10.55
C ASP A 210 -3.47 14.30 10.02
N GLU A 211 -3.16 14.18 8.73
CA GLU A 211 -2.90 12.91 8.08
C GLU A 211 -1.64 12.22 8.64
N TYR A 212 -0.56 12.97 8.85
CA TYR A 212 0.65 12.45 9.47
C TYR A 212 0.37 12.00 10.91
N SER A 213 -0.33 12.84 11.67
CA SER A 213 -0.69 12.55 13.06
C SER A 213 -1.57 11.30 13.18
N ALA A 214 -2.55 11.12 12.30
CA ALA A 214 -3.44 9.96 12.30
C ALA A 214 -2.73 8.66 11.87
N ALA A 215 -1.73 8.75 11.00
CA ALA A 215 -1.01 7.58 10.47
C ALA A 215 0.14 7.11 11.37
N PHE A 216 0.93 8.06 11.88
CA PHE A 216 2.19 7.76 12.57
C PHE A 216 2.22 8.29 14.00
N GLY A 217 1.48 9.36 14.31
CA GLY A 217 1.59 10.04 15.60
C GLY A 217 3.02 10.52 15.87
N ASP A 218 3.47 10.41 17.12
CA ASP A 218 4.78 10.93 17.56
C ASP A 218 5.85 9.85 17.74
N THR A 219 5.45 8.58 17.71
CA THR A 219 6.29 7.45 18.13
C THR A 219 6.62 6.48 17.00
N ILE A 220 5.88 6.54 15.89
CA ILE A 220 6.03 5.61 14.77
C ILE A 220 6.89 6.25 13.68
N VAL A 221 7.87 5.50 13.19
CA VAL A 221 8.66 5.92 12.02
C VAL A 221 7.76 5.84 10.78
N PRO A 222 7.75 6.86 9.90
CA PRO A 222 6.97 6.79 8.67
C PRO A 222 7.31 5.53 7.87
N TYR A 223 6.31 4.96 7.22
CA TYR A 223 6.47 3.76 6.40
C TYR A 223 5.57 3.84 5.18
N TYR A 224 5.93 3.12 4.12
CA TYR A 224 5.15 3.07 2.89
C TYR A 224 3.77 2.44 3.13
N ARG A 225 2.72 3.26 3.00
CA ARG A 225 1.32 2.86 3.21
C ARG A 225 0.44 2.97 1.98
N GLY A 226 0.93 3.57 0.89
CA GLY A 226 0.21 3.68 -0.38
C GLY A 226 -0.07 2.33 -1.08
N PHE A 227 0.48 1.22 -0.57
CA PHE A 227 0.16 -0.13 -1.03
C PHE A 227 -1.07 -0.74 -0.36
N LYS A 228 -1.52 -0.18 0.77
CA LYS A 228 -2.75 -0.61 1.43
C LYS A 228 -3.92 0.18 0.86
N SER A 229 -4.98 -0.52 0.47
CA SER A 229 -6.26 0.13 0.14
C SER A 229 -6.80 0.79 1.41
N GLN A 230 -6.88 2.11 1.43
CA GLN A 230 -7.47 2.86 2.53
C GLN A 230 -8.78 3.52 2.05
N ASN A 231 -9.72 3.69 2.97
CA ASN A 231 -11.00 4.35 2.68
C ASN A 231 -10.73 5.78 2.19
N GLY A 232 -11.32 6.16 1.05
CA GLY A 232 -11.12 7.46 0.41
C GLY A 232 -9.93 7.51 -0.56
N GLN A 233 -9.15 6.45 -0.72
CA GLN A 233 -8.10 6.40 -1.74
C GLN A 233 -8.63 5.97 -3.11
N THR A 234 -8.14 6.63 -4.14
CA THR A 234 -8.38 6.19 -5.52
C THR A 234 -7.41 5.06 -5.88
N ILE A 235 -7.87 4.10 -6.69
CA ILE A 235 -7.02 3.02 -7.24
C ILE A 235 -5.81 3.61 -8.01
N ALA A 236 -5.97 4.78 -8.62
CA ALA A 236 -4.89 5.51 -9.27
C ALA A 236 -3.74 5.89 -8.31
N GLY A 237 -4.03 6.11 -7.03
CA GLY A 237 -3.01 6.36 -6.00
C GLY A 237 -2.07 5.17 -5.81
N PHE A 238 -2.61 3.95 -5.83
CA PHE A 238 -1.82 2.71 -5.75
C PHE A 238 -0.87 2.57 -6.95
N GLU A 239 -1.36 2.77 -8.18
CA GLU A 239 -0.53 2.68 -9.39
C GLU A 239 0.63 3.69 -9.36
N ARG A 240 0.36 4.92 -8.89
CA ARG A 240 1.37 5.97 -8.77
C ARG A 240 2.41 5.63 -7.71
N MET A 241 1.97 5.11 -6.57
CA MET A 241 2.88 4.63 -5.53
C MET A 241 3.82 3.55 -6.07
N PHE A 242 3.29 2.59 -6.83
CA PHE A 242 4.10 1.53 -7.42
C PHE A 242 5.21 2.09 -8.34
N ARG A 243 4.90 3.12 -9.14
CA ARG A 243 5.87 3.82 -10.00
C ARG A 243 6.95 4.56 -9.21
N LEU A 244 6.62 5.08 -8.02
CA LEU A 244 7.51 5.86 -7.16
C LEU A 244 8.41 4.96 -6.29
N TYR A 245 7.89 3.87 -5.74
CA TYR A 245 8.63 3.01 -4.81
C TYR A 245 9.63 2.09 -5.51
N ARG A 246 9.26 1.47 -6.65
CA ARG A 246 10.09 0.52 -7.45
C ARG A 246 10.72 -0.67 -6.72
N GLY A 247 10.57 -0.79 -5.41
CA GLY A 247 11.04 -1.91 -4.60
C GLY A 247 12.00 -1.49 -3.49
N ASP A 248 12.27 -2.41 -2.55
CA ASP A 248 13.06 -2.13 -1.34
C ASP A 248 14.55 -1.89 -1.60
N ALA A 249 15.07 -2.23 -2.79
CA ALA A 249 16.46 -1.95 -3.19
C ALA A 249 16.60 -0.68 -4.05
N GLY A 250 15.50 0.04 -4.31
CA GLY A 250 15.51 1.27 -5.10
C GLY A 250 16.17 2.43 -4.35
N SER A 251 17.00 3.21 -5.05
CA SER A 251 17.54 4.49 -4.55
C SER A 251 16.95 5.65 -5.36
N ASP A 252 16.47 6.68 -4.65
CA ASP A 252 15.91 7.88 -5.28
C ASP A 252 16.99 8.87 -5.75
N THR A 253 18.23 8.76 -5.26
CA THR A 253 19.34 9.68 -5.62
C THR A 253 20.00 9.34 -6.95
N ASN A 254 20.23 8.05 -7.23
CA ASN A 254 20.85 7.60 -8.49
C ASN A 254 20.00 7.97 -9.72
N LEU A 255 18.71 8.16 -9.51
CA LEU A 255 17.71 8.44 -10.54
C LEU A 255 17.67 9.92 -10.96
N ASN A 256 18.35 10.81 -10.23
CA ASN A 256 18.41 12.23 -10.56
C ASN A 256 19.46 12.55 -11.65
N GLN A 257 20.41 11.64 -11.88
CA GLN A 257 21.49 11.80 -12.87
C GLN A 257 21.01 11.67 -14.32
N THR A 258 19.92 10.94 -14.57
CA THR A 258 19.39 10.66 -15.92
C THR A 258 18.36 11.68 -16.41
N GLY A 259 18.24 12.83 -15.74
CA GLY A 259 17.31 13.91 -16.05
C GLY A 259 16.17 14.00 -15.04
N GLN A 260 15.72 15.23 -14.78
CA GLN A 260 14.70 15.64 -13.81
C GLN A 260 13.28 15.17 -14.17
N VAL A 261 13.12 13.89 -14.50
CA VAL A 261 11.86 13.33 -15.02
C VAL A 261 10.91 13.06 -13.85
N ARG A 262 9.87 13.89 -13.73
CA ARG A 262 8.69 13.62 -12.91
C ARG A 262 8.13 12.24 -13.23
N ARG A 263 7.73 11.48 -12.21
CA ARG A 263 7.25 10.10 -12.40
C ARG A 263 5.74 10.00 -12.36
N VAL A 264 5.07 10.99 -11.78
CA VAL A 264 3.63 11.14 -11.84
C VAL A 264 3.31 12.25 -12.83
N ASP A 265 2.55 11.91 -13.88
CA ASP A 265 2.15 12.90 -14.88
C ASP A 265 1.05 13.82 -14.32
N PRO A 266 1.22 15.15 -14.30
CA PRO A 266 0.20 16.10 -13.85
C PRO A 266 -1.13 15.96 -14.59
N LYS A 267 -1.08 15.62 -15.88
CA LYS A 267 -2.28 15.38 -16.69
C LYS A 267 -3.10 14.19 -16.18
N LYS A 268 -2.47 13.18 -15.58
CA LYS A 268 -3.15 12.03 -14.96
C LYS A 268 -3.74 12.36 -13.59
N LEU A 269 -3.35 13.49 -13.01
CA LEU A 269 -3.87 14.00 -11.74
C LEU A 269 -5.14 14.87 -11.91
N LEU A 270 -5.43 15.33 -13.13
CA LEU A 270 -6.62 16.14 -13.46
C LEU A 270 -7.92 15.33 -13.62
N ARG A 271 -7.85 13.98 -13.65
CA ARG A 271 -8.98 13.13 -14.09
C ARG A 271 -9.95 12.66 -12.99
N SER A 272 -9.80 13.12 -11.74
CA SER A 272 -10.64 12.64 -10.61
C SER A 272 -11.58 13.71 -10.03
N GLY A 273 -11.75 14.85 -10.70
CA GLY A 273 -12.45 16.02 -10.13
C GLY A 273 -13.86 16.31 -10.68
N ARG A 274 -14.57 15.33 -11.25
CA ARG A 274 -15.96 15.57 -11.70
C ARG A 274 -16.86 14.39 -11.33
N GLY A 275 -17.27 14.32 -10.06
CA GLY A 275 -18.32 13.39 -9.62
C GLY A 275 -18.15 12.76 -8.24
N ILE A 276 -17.78 13.51 -7.21
CA ILE A 276 -18.01 13.09 -5.82
C ILE A 276 -18.71 14.26 -5.11
N VAL A 277 -20.04 14.22 -5.16
CA VAL A 277 -20.97 14.82 -4.18
C VAL A 277 -21.71 13.64 -3.56
#